data_AF-A0A9J9KJX4-F1
#
_entry.id   AF-A0A9J9KJX4-F1
#
_cell.length_a   1.000
_cell.length_b   1.000
_cell.length_c   1.000
_cell.angle_alpha   90.00
_cell.angle_beta   90.00
_cell.angle_gamma   90.00
#
_symmetry.space_group_name_H-M   'P 1'
#
loop_
_entity.id
_entity.type
_entity.pdbx_description
1 polymer ?
#
loop_
_entity_poly.entity_id
_entity_poly.type
_entity_poly.pdbx_seq_one_letter_code
_entity_poly.pdbx_strand_id
1 'polypeptide(L)'
;MFVKHPCPHPLLLALPGLFSASLALAQEPTLATVSVQEKLVSDVTTTVTSEAVQTHAARSLGEMLRDEPAVSVGGGAAIAQKLYIRGVEDSMLNTTLDGAAQSGRAFHHQSRLLIDPELIHSVEIDRGATPASAGPGALAGSIRMTTKDGRQLLRDGQTFGASVRGGVASNDGHRWGAALYGLAGESVDFLVSANRDDNDDYQAGDGIRQTHSGSKQSSGLGKLNWRIAAGHRLTLGYQAVQDEGSRYLRPNFWQGQGNSLMPQKTTRDTLTVTYRYDGTRTLPAMELMWKTPATGRADT
;
A
#
# COMPACT_ATOMS: atom_id res chain seq x y z
N MET A 1 -32.69 -77.75 -27.44
CA MET A 1 -32.74 -77.47 -28.89
C MET A 1 -33.14 -76.02 -29.06
N PHE A 2 -32.24 -75.21 -29.60
CA PHE A 2 -32.45 -73.77 -29.87
C PHE A 2 -33.67 -73.55 -30.77
N VAL A 3 -34.55 -72.60 -30.42
CA VAL A 3 -35.16 -71.69 -31.40
C VAL A 3 -35.41 -70.34 -30.73
N LYS A 4 -34.64 -69.33 -31.15
CA LYS A 4 -34.89 -67.89 -31.00
C LYS A 4 -35.94 -67.49 -32.03
N HIS A 5 -36.89 -66.61 -31.68
CA HIS A 5 -37.53 -65.67 -32.62
C HIS A 5 -38.12 -64.46 -31.87
N PRO A 6 -38.33 -63.31 -32.55
CA PRO A 6 -37.87 -62.01 -32.07
C PRO A 6 -38.97 -61.03 -31.59
N CYS A 7 -38.48 -59.93 -31.02
CA CYS A 7 -39.13 -58.73 -30.50
C CYS A 7 -40.28 -58.13 -31.34
N PRO A 8 -41.20 -57.41 -30.66
CA PRO A 8 -41.51 -56.05 -31.09
C PRO A 8 -41.50 -55.01 -29.94
N HIS A 9 -41.27 -53.76 -30.32
CA HIS A 9 -41.13 -52.56 -29.47
C HIS A 9 -42.38 -52.22 -28.64
N PRO A 10 -42.24 -51.59 -27.46
CA PRO A 10 -43.31 -50.84 -26.83
C PRO A 10 -43.15 -49.32 -27.02
N LEU A 11 -44.23 -48.68 -27.48
CA LEU A 11 -44.54 -47.27 -27.29
C LEU A 11 -44.48 -46.90 -25.80
N LEU A 12 -43.88 -45.75 -25.46
CA LEU A 12 -43.99 -45.15 -24.13
C LEU A 12 -44.62 -43.76 -24.23
N LEU A 13 -45.86 -43.65 -23.71
CA LEU A 13 -46.61 -42.42 -23.49
C LEU A 13 -46.02 -41.64 -22.30
N ALA A 14 -45.84 -40.33 -22.46
CA ALA A 14 -45.42 -39.41 -21.40
C ALA A 14 -46.63 -38.92 -20.56
N LEU A 15 -46.51 -38.98 -19.24
CA LEU A 15 -47.38 -38.29 -18.27
C LEU A 15 -46.58 -37.14 -17.62
N PRO A 16 -47.09 -35.89 -17.55
CA PRO A 16 -46.45 -34.84 -16.77
C PRO A 16 -46.90 -34.88 -15.30
N GLY A 17 -45.95 -35.00 -14.38
CA GLY A 17 -46.18 -34.89 -12.93
C GLY A 17 -46.30 -33.42 -12.50
N LEU A 18 -47.39 -33.09 -11.80
CA LEU A 18 -47.58 -31.82 -11.10
C LEU A 18 -46.64 -31.77 -9.87
N PHE A 19 -45.75 -30.77 -9.85
CA PHE A 19 -44.93 -30.43 -8.69
C PHE A 19 -45.54 -29.18 -8.02
N SER A 20 -46.15 -29.34 -6.85
CA SER A 20 -46.63 -28.21 -6.03
C SER A 20 -45.47 -27.67 -5.19
N ALA A 21 -45.08 -26.42 -5.41
CA ALA A 21 -44.12 -25.70 -4.57
C ALA A 21 -44.89 -24.87 -3.51
N SER A 22 -44.70 -25.18 -2.23
CA SER A 22 -45.17 -24.32 -1.14
C SER A 22 -44.25 -23.11 -1.00
N LEU A 23 -44.78 -21.90 -1.15
CA LEU A 23 -44.08 -20.66 -0.82
C LEU A 23 -44.01 -20.48 0.70
N ALA A 24 -42.80 -20.54 1.26
CA ALA A 24 -42.53 -20.07 2.61
C ALA A 24 -42.20 -18.56 2.55
N LEU A 25 -43.05 -17.73 3.16
CA LEU A 25 -42.77 -16.31 3.34
C LEU A 25 -41.86 -16.14 4.58
N ALA A 26 -40.57 -15.98 4.34
CA ALA A 26 -39.62 -15.55 5.37
C ALA A 26 -39.66 -14.01 5.45
N GLN A 27 -40.06 -13.49 6.60
CA GLN A 27 -40.05 -12.05 6.86
C GLN A 27 -38.66 -11.65 7.36
N GLU A 28 -37.86 -10.99 6.53
CA GLU A 28 -36.54 -10.51 6.91
C GLU A 28 -36.66 -9.36 7.93
N PRO A 29 -36.02 -9.47 9.12
CA PRO A 29 -35.98 -8.36 10.06
C PRO A 29 -35.12 -7.23 9.47
N THR A 30 -35.76 -6.11 9.15
CA THR A 30 -35.08 -4.87 8.75
C THR A 30 -34.40 -4.27 9.98
N LEU A 31 -33.08 -4.47 10.08
CA LEU A 31 -32.24 -3.82 11.09
C LEU A 31 -32.17 -2.32 10.80
N ALA A 32 -32.24 -1.51 11.85
CA ALA A 32 -32.13 -0.06 11.75
C ALA A 32 -30.78 0.34 11.13
N THR A 33 -30.81 1.31 10.21
CA THR A 33 -29.61 1.85 9.57
C THR A 33 -28.71 2.46 10.62
N VAL A 34 -27.56 1.83 10.88
CA VAL A 34 -26.51 2.43 11.72
C VAL A 34 -25.90 3.58 10.92
N SER A 35 -26.32 4.80 11.24
CA SER A 35 -25.68 6.01 10.71
C SER A 35 -24.34 6.19 11.42
N VAL A 36 -23.26 5.75 10.78
CA VAL A 36 -21.90 6.07 11.21
C VAL A 36 -21.64 7.52 10.83
N GLN A 37 -21.74 8.43 11.79
CA GLN A 37 -21.25 9.78 11.63
C GLN A 37 -19.73 9.76 11.90
N GLU A 38 -18.92 9.98 10.87
CA GLU A 38 -17.50 10.30 11.06
C GLU A 38 -17.37 11.66 11.72
N LYS A 39 -17.23 11.67 13.04
CA LYS A 39 -16.65 12.81 13.73
C LYS A 39 -15.13 12.62 13.65
N LEU A 40 -14.49 13.33 12.73
CA LEU A 40 -13.04 13.52 12.79
C LEU A 40 -12.74 14.07 14.19
N VAL A 41 -12.08 13.27 15.02
CA VAL A 41 -11.43 13.81 16.21
C VAL A 41 -10.18 14.51 15.66
N SER A 42 -10.38 15.73 15.17
CA SER A 42 -9.38 16.55 14.47
C SER A 42 -8.13 16.83 15.30
N ASP A 43 -8.13 16.53 16.60
CA ASP A 43 -6.97 16.65 17.48
C ASP A 43 -6.03 15.42 17.44
N VAL A 44 -6.46 14.28 16.89
CA VAL A 44 -5.70 13.02 16.96
C VAL A 44 -5.05 12.64 15.63
N THR A 45 -5.69 12.98 14.51
CA THR A 45 -5.22 12.65 13.16
C THR A 45 -4.46 13.83 12.54
N THR A 46 -3.22 13.59 12.10
CA THR A 46 -2.48 14.54 11.26
C THR A 46 -2.32 13.99 9.85
N THR A 47 -2.40 14.85 8.83
CA THR A 47 -2.13 14.49 7.43
C THR A 47 -0.88 15.21 6.94
N VAL A 48 0.11 14.45 6.49
CA VAL A 48 1.31 14.95 5.81
C VAL A 48 1.17 14.65 4.33
N THR A 49 1.25 15.67 3.48
CA THR A 49 1.00 15.53 2.04
C THR A 49 2.31 15.50 1.24
N SER A 50 2.22 15.18 -0.05
CA SER A 50 3.37 15.06 -0.95
C SER A 50 4.19 16.34 -1.13
N GLU A 51 3.66 17.49 -0.74
CA GLU A 51 4.36 18.77 -0.65
C GLU A 51 5.53 18.69 0.34
N ALA A 52 5.42 17.88 1.41
CA ALA A 52 6.53 17.64 2.34
C ALA A 52 7.72 16.96 1.65
N VAL A 53 7.45 16.06 0.70
CA VAL A 53 8.50 15.40 -0.12
C VAL A 53 9.25 16.44 -0.95
N GLN A 54 8.54 17.43 -1.50
CA GLN A 54 9.15 18.50 -2.30
C GLN A 54 9.92 19.49 -1.42
N THR A 55 9.35 19.86 -0.28
CA THR A 55 9.91 20.85 0.65
C THR A 55 11.21 20.36 1.27
N HIS A 56 11.28 19.09 1.65
CA HIS A 56 12.48 18.52 2.30
C HIS A 56 13.40 17.77 1.33
N ALA A 57 13.04 17.69 0.04
CA ALA A 57 13.66 16.76 -0.90
C ALA A 57 13.74 15.33 -0.33
N ALA A 58 12.72 14.91 0.43
CA ALA A 58 12.75 13.71 1.27
C ALA A 58 13.06 12.46 0.45
N ARG A 59 13.95 11.62 0.97
CA ARG A 59 14.41 10.34 0.39
C ARG A 59 13.90 9.13 1.18
N SER A 60 13.41 9.33 2.39
CA SER A 60 12.75 8.29 3.18
C SER A 60 11.45 8.80 3.81
N LEU A 61 10.59 7.88 4.26
CA LEU A 61 9.41 8.25 5.06
C LEU A 61 9.80 9.03 6.31
N GLY A 62 10.95 8.72 6.90
CA GLY A 62 11.42 9.43 8.08
C GLY A 62 11.74 10.89 7.80
N GLU A 63 12.37 11.18 6.66
CA GLU A 63 12.62 12.55 6.22
C GLU A 63 11.33 13.27 5.80
N MET A 64 10.36 12.56 5.23
CA MET A 64 9.06 13.13 4.88
C MET A 64 8.26 13.54 6.12
N LEU A 65 8.39 12.79 7.22
CA LEU A 65 7.63 12.98 8.46
C LEU A 65 8.40 13.74 9.55
N ARG A 66 9.58 14.29 9.24
CA ARG A 66 10.50 14.91 10.21
C ARG A 66 9.89 16.08 11.01
N ASP A 67 8.92 16.77 10.43
CA ASP A 67 8.29 17.94 11.03
C ASP A 67 7.00 17.58 11.79
N GLU A 68 6.58 16.31 11.79
CA GLU A 68 5.47 15.83 12.62
C GLU A 68 5.98 15.54 14.04
N PRO A 69 5.60 16.33 15.06
CA PRO A 69 6.18 16.23 16.40
C PRO A 69 5.82 14.94 17.14
N ALA A 70 4.76 14.24 16.74
CA ALA A 70 4.41 12.95 17.30
C ALA A 70 5.21 11.78 16.71
N VAL A 71 5.96 12.04 15.63
CA VAL A 71 6.71 11.05 14.88
C VAL A 71 8.21 11.19 15.19
N SER A 72 8.87 10.06 15.40
CA SER A 72 10.32 10.00 15.47
C SER A 72 10.84 8.81 14.68
N VAL A 73 12.03 8.94 14.11
CA VAL A 73 12.67 7.88 13.31
C VAL A 73 13.97 7.50 14.00
N GLY A 74 14.09 6.23 14.37
CA GLY A 74 15.33 5.68 14.92
C GLY A 74 16.12 4.96 13.84
N GLY A 75 17.45 5.06 13.88
CA GLY A 75 18.35 4.42 12.90
C GLY A 75 18.84 5.39 11.83
N GLY A 76 20.10 5.21 11.40
CA GLY A 76 20.73 6.06 10.39
C GLY A 76 20.43 5.60 8.97
N ALA A 77 21.00 4.45 8.58
CA ALA A 77 20.80 3.85 7.26
C ALA A 77 19.32 3.49 7.04
N ALA A 78 18.82 3.61 5.79
CA ALA A 78 17.41 3.34 5.46
C ALA A 78 16.90 1.98 5.96
N ILE A 79 17.69 0.92 5.80
CA ILE A 79 17.32 -0.43 6.27
C ILE A 79 17.34 -0.57 7.80
N ALA A 80 17.96 0.35 8.53
CA ALA A 80 17.96 0.39 9.99
C ALA A 80 16.84 1.29 10.54
N GLN A 81 16.15 2.04 9.68
CA GLN A 81 15.15 3.01 10.09
C GLN A 81 13.88 2.35 10.61
N LYS A 82 13.48 2.73 11.82
CA LYS A 82 12.21 2.38 12.44
C LYS A 82 11.45 3.64 12.74
N LEU A 83 10.16 3.63 12.43
CA LEU A 83 9.27 4.76 12.66
C LEU A 83 8.57 4.56 14.00
N TYR A 84 8.38 5.63 14.75
CA TYR A 84 7.70 5.61 16.03
C TYR A 84 6.66 6.72 16.10
N ILE A 85 5.48 6.40 16.61
CA ILE A 85 4.44 7.39 16.94
C ILE A 85 4.24 7.39 18.45
N ARG A 86 4.55 8.52 19.10
CA ARG A 86 4.52 8.65 20.57
C ARG A 86 5.28 7.52 21.28
N GLY A 87 6.44 7.13 20.73
CA GLY A 87 7.31 6.07 21.26
C GLY A 87 6.89 4.64 20.91
N VAL A 88 5.75 4.44 20.24
CA VAL A 88 5.31 3.12 19.78
C VAL A 88 5.89 2.83 18.40
N GLU A 89 6.67 1.75 18.29
CA GLU A 89 7.25 1.31 17.01
C GLU A 89 6.14 1.01 16.00
N ASP A 90 6.38 1.36 14.74
CA ASP A 90 5.47 1.17 13.63
C ASP A 90 4.94 -0.29 13.53
N SER A 91 5.70 -1.29 13.98
CA SER A 91 5.27 -2.70 13.99
C SER A 91 4.11 -3.01 14.95
N MET A 92 3.81 -2.11 15.88
CA MET A 92 2.67 -2.18 16.79
C MET A 92 1.50 -1.25 16.36
N LEU A 93 1.62 -0.61 15.20
CA LEU A 93 0.61 0.27 14.62
C LEU A 93 -0.03 -0.39 13.40
N ASN A 94 -1.29 -0.08 13.11
CA ASN A 94 -1.84 -0.47 11.82
C ASN A 94 -1.24 0.42 10.73
N THR A 95 -0.38 -0.15 9.88
CA THR A 95 0.27 0.59 8.80
C THR A 95 -0.16 0.06 7.44
N THR A 96 -0.70 0.93 6.60
CA THR A 96 -1.22 0.56 5.28
C THR A 96 -0.68 1.45 4.17
N LEU A 97 -0.56 0.90 2.96
CA LEU A 97 -0.32 1.63 1.72
C LEU A 97 -1.47 1.28 0.77
N ASP A 98 -2.25 2.27 0.35
CA ASP A 98 -3.50 2.08 -0.42
C ASP A 98 -4.42 1.02 0.21
N GLY A 99 -4.51 1.02 1.55
CA GLY A 99 -5.28 0.04 2.32
C GLY A 99 -4.62 -1.34 2.46
N ALA A 100 -3.56 -1.64 1.70
CA ALA A 100 -2.80 -2.87 1.87
C ALA A 100 -1.88 -2.81 3.09
N ALA A 101 -1.98 -3.81 3.96
CA ALA A 101 -1.20 -3.84 5.20
C ALA A 101 0.29 -4.01 4.87
N GLN A 102 1.12 -3.13 5.41
CA GLN A 102 2.58 -3.20 5.30
C GLN A 102 3.14 -4.08 6.42
N SER A 103 2.57 -5.27 6.60
CA SER A 103 2.95 -6.18 7.67
C SER A 103 4.19 -7.00 7.32
N GLY A 104 4.79 -7.62 8.34
CA GLY A 104 5.97 -8.45 8.19
C GLY A 104 7.27 -7.64 8.16
N ARG A 105 8.30 -8.24 8.74
CA ARG A 105 9.69 -7.75 8.71
C ARG A 105 10.59 -8.93 8.41
N ALA A 106 11.62 -8.71 7.59
CA ALA A 106 12.61 -9.76 7.32
C ALA A 106 13.37 -10.13 8.61
N PHE A 107 13.74 -9.12 9.39
CA PHE A 107 14.45 -9.30 10.65
C PHE A 107 14.15 -8.14 11.63
N HIS A 108 14.14 -8.41 12.94
CA HIS A 108 13.75 -7.41 13.96
C HIS A 108 14.73 -6.25 14.16
N HIS A 109 15.95 -6.40 13.61
CA HIS A 109 16.96 -5.36 13.53
C HIS A 109 16.90 -4.53 12.24
N GLN A 110 15.93 -4.80 11.35
CA GLN A 110 15.75 -4.13 10.08
C GLN A 110 14.42 -3.41 10.02
N SER A 111 14.34 -2.41 9.15
CA SER A 111 13.13 -1.70 8.79
C SER A 111 12.12 -2.66 8.16
N ARG A 112 10.84 -2.37 8.37
CA ARG A 112 9.76 -3.00 7.60
C ARG A 112 9.10 -2.08 6.59
N LEU A 113 9.43 -0.79 6.62
CA LEU A 113 8.82 0.25 5.80
C LEU A 113 9.81 0.70 4.73
N LEU A 114 9.96 -0.14 3.71
CA LEU A 114 10.66 0.23 2.47
C LEU A 114 9.65 0.87 1.53
N ILE A 115 9.44 2.17 1.67
CA ILE A 115 8.47 2.92 0.86
C ILE A 115 9.19 4.14 0.30
N ASP A 116 9.08 4.32 -1.01
CA ASP A 116 9.58 5.50 -1.69
C ASP A 116 8.61 6.67 -1.49
N PRO A 117 9.05 7.76 -0.82
CA PRO A 117 8.22 8.95 -0.62
C PRO A 117 7.74 9.59 -1.91
N GLU A 118 8.47 9.44 -3.02
CA GLU A 118 8.06 10.02 -4.31
C GLU A 118 6.75 9.42 -4.84
N LEU A 119 6.39 8.21 -4.41
CA LEU A 119 5.14 7.56 -4.79
C LEU A 119 3.94 8.02 -3.94
N ILE A 120 4.21 8.65 -2.79
CA ILE A 120 3.21 8.99 -1.79
C ILE A 120 2.52 10.30 -2.12
N HIS A 121 1.19 10.29 -2.07
CA HIS A 121 0.33 11.47 -2.10
C HIS A 121 0.12 12.04 -0.70
N SER A 122 -0.21 11.17 0.27
CA SER A 122 -0.46 11.56 1.65
C SER A 122 -0.12 10.45 2.62
N VAL A 123 0.20 10.84 3.86
CA VAL A 123 0.35 10.00 5.03
C VAL A 123 -0.57 10.55 6.11
N GLU A 124 -1.58 9.79 6.49
CA GLU A 124 -2.45 10.08 7.62
C GLU A 124 -1.95 9.31 8.85
N ILE A 125 -1.84 10.01 9.97
CA ILE A 125 -1.28 9.49 11.21
C ILE A 125 -2.30 9.68 12.31
N ASP A 126 -2.82 8.58 12.85
CA ASP A 126 -3.65 8.62 14.04
C ASP A 126 -2.81 8.28 15.28
N ARG A 127 -2.86 9.17 16.27
CA ARG A 127 -2.01 9.10 17.47
C ARG A 127 -2.76 8.48 18.64
N GLY A 128 -2.66 7.17 18.82
CA GLY A 128 -3.29 6.45 19.93
C GLY A 128 -4.61 5.77 19.55
N ALA A 129 -5.65 5.89 20.38
CA ALA A 129 -6.93 5.23 20.14
C ALA A 129 -7.57 5.74 18.83
N THR A 130 -7.66 4.85 17.86
CA THR A 130 -8.14 5.16 16.51
C THR A 130 -9.63 4.82 16.35
N PRO A 131 -10.34 5.46 15.40
CA PRO A 131 -11.69 5.03 15.03
C PRO A 131 -11.70 3.55 14.62
N ALA A 132 -12.83 2.86 14.79
CA ALA A 132 -12.98 1.47 14.35
C ALA A 132 -12.70 1.28 12.84
N SER A 133 -12.92 2.33 12.03
CA SER A 133 -12.62 2.35 10.60
C SER A 133 -11.12 2.34 10.28
N ALA A 134 -10.25 2.62 11.24
CA ALA A 134 -8.80 2.54 11.06
C ALA A 134 -8.32 1.10 10.83
N GLY A 135 -9.15 0.09 11.07
CA GLY A 135 -8.88 -1.31 10.77
C GLY A 135 -8.17 -2.08 11.89
N PRO A 136 -7.91 -3.37 11.68
CA PRO A 136 -7.36 -4.25 12.71
C PRO A 136 -5.93 -3.82 13.10
N GLY A 137 -5.59 -3.98 14.38
CA GLY A 137 -4.24 -3.70 14.90
C GLY A 137 -3.94 -2.22 15.19
N ALA A 138 -4.93 -1.33 15.09
CA ALA A 138 -4.77 0.11 15.28
C ALA A 138 -4.88 0.59 16.75
N LEU A 139 -4.61 -0.29 17.73
CA LEU A 139 -4.80 0.00 19.17
C LEU A 139 -3.91 1.15 19.67
N ALA A 140 -2.68 1.22 19.18
CA ALA A 140 -1.71 2.24 19.56
C ALA A 140 -1.61 3.39 18.54
N GLY A 141 -2.38 3.34 17.46
CA GLY A 141 -2.35 4.30 16.37
C GLY A 141 -2.41 3.64 14.99
N SER A 142 -2.49 4.48 13.96
CA SER A 142 -2.43 4.02 12.57
C SER A 142 -1.59 4.95 11.70
N ILE A 143 -0.99 4.39 10.66
CA ILE A 143 -0.30 5.09 9.58
C ILE A 143 -0.95 4.64 8.27
N ARG A 144 -1.72 5.52 7.63
CA ARG A 144 -2.34 5.24 6.34
C ARG A 144 -1.66 6.05 5.26
N MET A 145 -1.03 5.36 4.32
CA MET A 145 -0.36 5.98 3.20
C MET A 145 -1.20 5.80 1.94
N THR A 146 -1.33 6.85 1.16
CA THR A 146 -2.02 6.83 -0.14
C THR A 146 -1.03 7.20 -1.22
N THR A 147 -0.99 6.42 -2.30
CA THR A 147 -0.14 6.71 -3.46
C THR A 147 -0.77 7.74 -4.39
N LYS A 148 0.06 8.42 -5.18
CA LYS A 148 -0.36 9.40 -6.18
C LYS A 148 -1.30 8.79 -7.23
N ASP A 149 -2.27 9.59 -7.67
CA ASP A 149 -3.13 9.26 -8.81
C ASP A 149 -2.72 10.08 -10.05
N GLY A 150 -2.86 9.49 -11.24
CA GLY A 150 -2.45 10.15 -12.49
C GLY A 150 -3.16 11.47 -12.75
N ARG A 151 -4.46 11.53 -12.44
CA ARG A 151 -5.28 12.74 -12.61
C ARG A 151 -4.88 13.89 -11.69
N GLN A 152 -4.31 13.61 -10.52
CA GLN A 152 -3.82 14.64 -9.60
C GLN A 152 -2.52 15.30 -10.09
N LEU A 153 -1.82 14.68 -11.04
CA LEU A 153 -0.56 15.18 -11.59
C LEU A 153 -0.74 16.01 -12.87
N LEU A 154 -1.93 15.96 -13.49
CA LEU A 154 -2.26 16.74 -14.67
C LEU A 154 -2.57 18.18 -14.27
N ARG A 155 -2.04 19.15 -15.05
CA ARG A 155 -2.45 20.56 -14.94
C ARG A 155 -3.78 20.77 -15.65
N ASP A 156 -4.42 21.90 -15.37
CA ASP A 156 -5.68 22.27 -16.01
C ASP A 156 -5.60 22.19 -17.54
N GLY A 157 -6.56 21.49 -18.14
CA GLY A 157 -6.65 21.25 -19.58
C GLY A 157 -5.71 20.17 -20.13
N GLN A 158 -4.86 19.54 -19.31
CA GLN A 158 -3.99 18.45 -19.75
C GLN A 158 -4.70 17.09 -19.64
N THR A 159 -4.54 16.27 -20.67
CA THR A 159 -5.02 14.87 -20.67
C THR A 159 -3.89 13.87 -20.54
N PHE A 160 -2.64 14.30 -20.70
CA PHE A 160 -1.45 13.47 -20.60
C PHE A 160 -0.27 14.30 -20.09
N GLY A 161 0.60 13.68 -19.31
CA GLY A 161 1.78 14.31 -18.76
C GLY A 161 2.88 13.30 -18.44
N ALA A 162 4.10 13.83 -18.35
CA ALA A 162 5.28 13.10 -17.94
C ALA A 162 6.05 13.94 -16.93
N SER A 163 6.77 13.29 -16.02
CA SER A 163 7.72 13.98 -15.15
C SER A 163 9.01 13.19 -15.06
N VAL A 164 10.14 13.90 -15.04
CA VAL A 164 11.45 13.35 -14.70
C VAL A 164 11.94 14.08 -13.46
N ARG A 165 12.55 13.34 -12.55
CA ARG A 165 13.07 13.82 -11.27
C ARG A 165 14.51 13.35 -11.15
N GLY A 166 15.33 14.18 -10.54
CA GLY A 166 16.74 13.91 -10.29
C GLY A 166 17.17 14.65 -9.03
N GLY A 167 18.10 14.07 -8.29
CA GLY A 167 18.66 14.70 -7.11
C GLY A 167 20.01 14.12 -6.74
N VAL A 168 20.85 14.94 -6.15
CA VAL A 168 22.14 14.55 -5.57
C VAL A 168 22.18 15.02 -4.12
N ALA A 169 22.80 14.23 -3.26
CA ALA A 169 23.02 14.56 -1.86
C ALA A 169 24.50 14.82 -1.64
N SER A 170 24.83 15.88 -0.89
CA SER A 170 26.22 16.20 -0.52
C SER A 170 26.82 15.18 0.43
N ASN A 171 25.99 14.41 1.13
CA ASN A 171 26.40 13.29 1.98
C ASN A 171 26.28 11.96 1.19
N ASP A 172 26.92 11.96 0.02
CA ASP A 172 27.08 10.86 -0.96
C ASP A 172 25.80 10.06 -1.30
N GLY A 173 25.08 10.51 -2.33
CA GLY A 173 23.99 9.74 -2.93
C GLY A 173 23.35 10.46 -4.12
N HIS A 174 22.67 9.72 -4.99
CA HIS A 174 21.91 10.28 -6.10
C HIS A 174 20.63 9.50 -6.35
N ARG A 175 19.64 10.20 -6.89
CA ARG A 175 18.37 9.59 -7.27
C ARG A 175 17.91 10.10 -8.62
N TRP A 176 17.12 9.28 -9.30
CA TRP A 176 16.40 9.66 -10.49
C TRP A 176 15.10 8.89 -10.58
N GLY A 177 14.11 9.48 -11.23
CA GLY A 177 12.80 8.89 -11.38
C GLY A 177 12.08 9.44 -12.57
N ALA A 178 11.17 8.65 -13.11
CA ALA A 178 10.30 9.08 -14.20
C ALA A 178 8.88 8.58 -13.96
N ALA A 179 7.91 9.37 -14.38
CA ALA A 179 6.50 9.02 -14.34
C ALA A 179 5.79 9.44 -15.63
N LEU A 180 4.85 8.61 -16.06
CA LEU A 180 3.90 8.86 -17.13
C LEU A 180 2.50 8.75 -16.55
N TYR A 181 1.65 9.72 -16.84
CA TYR A 181 0.30 9.79 -16.30
C TYR A 181 -0.65 10.44 -17.29
N GLY A 182 -1.91 10.08 -17.22
CA GLY A 182 -2.89 10.60 -18.17
C GLY A 182 -4.29 10.10 -17.95
N LEU A 183 -5.18 10.59 -18.81
CA LEU A 183 -6.55 10.16 -18.96
C LEU A 183 -6.65 9.34 -20.24
N ALA A 184 -7.29 8.17 -20.15
CA ALA A 184 -7.72 7.40 -21.30
C ALA A 184 -9.23 7.59 -21.47
N GLY A 185 -9.62 8.51 -22.36
CA GLY A 185 -10.99 9.01 -22.46
C GLY A 185 -11.40 9.80 -21.21
N GLU A 186 -12.69 9.79 -20.89
CA GLU A 186 -13.23 10.55 -19.74
C GLU A 186 -13.22 9.76 -18.43
N SER A 187 -13.20 8.43 -18.52
CA SER A 187 -13.52 7.53 -17.40
C SER A 187 -12.30 6.85 -16.78
N VAL A 188 -11.16 6.79 -17.47
CA VAL A 188 -9.97 6.10 -16.97
C VAL A 188 -8.84 7.09 -16.75
N ASP A 189 -8.19 7.02 -15.60
CA ASP A 189 -6.91 7.68 -15.35
C ASP A 189 -5.84 6.65 -14.95
N PHE A 190 -4.60 6.92 -15.35
CA PHE A 190 -3.49 6.01 -15.11
C PHE A 190 -2.23 6.77 -14.67
N LEU A 191 -1.38 6.06 -13.93
CA LEU A 191 -0.04 6.46 -13.53
C LEU A 191 0.89 5.26 -13.64
N VAL A 192 2.04 5.44 -14.27
CA VAL A 192 3.15 4.49 -14.21
C VAL A 192 4.40 5.28 -13.82
N SER A 193 5.14 4.80 -12.83
CA SER A 193 6.38 5.43 -12.39
C SER A 193 7.43 4.41 -12.00
N ALA A 194 8.69 4.80 -12.15
CA ALA A 194 9.85 4.03 -11.76
C ALA A 194 10.93 4.97 -11.23
N ASN A 195 11.47 4.65 -10.07
CA ASN A 195 12.49 5.45 -9.39
C ASN A 195 13.67 4.57 -8.97
N ARG A 196 14.85 5.19 -8.91
CA ARG A 196 16.09 4.61 -8.39
C ARG A 196 16.74 5.61 -7.43
N ASP A 197 17.16 5.09 -6.29
CA ASP A 197 17.88 5.83 -5.27
C ASP A 197 19.14 5.04 -4.87
N ASP A 198 20.31 5.55 -5.25
CA ASP A 198 21.60 4.95 -4.95
C ASP A 198 22.33 5.86 -3.94
N ASN A 199 22.45 5.37 -2.70
CA ASN A 199 23.15 6.05 -1.61
C ASN A 199 24.43 5.30 -1.26
N ASP A 200 25.50 6.05 -1.05
CA ASP A 200 26.75 5.52 -0.51
C ASP A 200 26.74 5.61 1.03
N ASP A 201 27.87 5.28 1.64
CA ASP A 201 28.02 5.34 3.09
C ASP A 201 27.98 6.79 3.59
N TYR A 202 27.00 7.12 4.43
CA TYR A 202 26.84 8.49 4.92
C TYR A 202 27.89 8.87 5.99
N GLN A 203 28.21 10.15 6.06
CA GLN A 203 28.99 10.76 7.14
C GLN A 203 28.07 11.22 8.27
N ALA A 204 28.38 10.81 9.50
CA ALA A 204 27.68 11.27 10.69
C ALA A 204 28.12 12.68 11.10
N GLY A 205 27.38 13.32 12.02
CA GLY A 205 27.64 14.71 12.44
C GLY A 205 28.97 14.93 13.15
N ASP A 206 29.63 13.87 13.61
CA ASP A 206 30.99 13.89 14.18
C ASP A 206 32.10 13.73 13.11
N GLY A 207 31.72 13.66 11.82
CA GLY A 207 32.64 13.47 10.70
C GLY A 207 33.01 12.01 10.42
N ILE A 208 32.53 11.05 11.22
CA ILE A 208 32.84 9.63 11.03
C ILE A 208 31.92 9.03 9.97
N ARG A 209 32.52 8.44 8.92
CA ARG A 209 31.79 7.70 7.89
C ARG A 209 31.23 6.41 8.46
N GLN A 210 29.94 6.17 8.26
CA GLN A 210 29.25 4.98 8.70
C GLN A 210 29.38 3.91 7.62
N THR A 211 30.41 3.08 7.73
CA THR A 211 30.71 2.03 6.74
C THR A 211 29.55 1.04 6.62
N HIS A 212 29.26 0.59 5.39
CA HIS A 212 28.20 -0.38 5.10
C HIS A 212 26.78 0.11 5.43
N SER A 213 26.57 1.42 5.31
CA SER A 213 25.26 2.07 5.40
C SER A 213 24.63 2.36 4.04
N GLY A 214 25.41 2.25 2.96
CA GLY A 214 24.95 2.43 1.59
C GLY A 214 23.83 1.47 1.18
N SER A 215 23.00 1.94 0.26
CA SER A 215 21.83 1.23 -0.24
C SER A 215 21.51 1.60 -1.67
N LYS A 216 21.10 0.62 -2.47
CA LYS A 216 20.51 0.86 -3.77
C LYS A 216 19.06 0.41 -3.76
N GLN A 217 18.15 1.35 -3.94
CA GLN A 217 16.72 1.10 -3.89
C GLN A 217 16.08 1.40 -5.26
N SER A 218 15.32 0.45 -5.78
CA SER A 218 14.42 0.64 -6.91
C SER A 218 12.98 0.55 -6.45
N SER A 219 12.14 1.45 -6.95
CA SER A 219 10.70 1.42 -6.70
C SER A 219 9.92 1.60 -7.99
N GLY A 220 8.70 1.10 -8.01
CA GLY A 220 7.77 1.32 -9.11
C GLY A 220 6.33 1.32 -8.64
N LEU A 221 5.50 2.08 -9.35
CA LEU A 221 4.06 2.14 -9.13
C LEU A 221 3.36 2.13 -10.49
N GLY A 222 2.46 1.18 -10.68
CA GLY A 222 1.43 1.21 -11.71
C GLY A 222 0.06 1.37 -11.05
N LYS A 223 -0.71 2.35 -11.48
CA LYS A 223 -2.05 2.61 -10.93
C LYS A 223 -3.01 2.95 -12.05
N LEU A 224 -4.17 2.32 -12.03
CA LEU A 224 -5.26 2.55 -12.98
C LEU A 224 -6.55 2.76 -12.18
N ASN A 225 -7.22 3.88 -12.41
CA ASN A 225 -8.51 4.20 -11.84
C ASN A 225 -9.55 4.25 -12.96
N TRP A 226 -10.58 3.42 -12.86
CA TRP A 226 -11.68 3.37 -13.80
C TRP A 226 -12.99 3.78 -13.13
N ARG A 227 -13.55 4.90 -13.58
CA ARG A 227 -14.90 5.36 -13.23
C ARG A 227 -15.91 4.63 -14.13
N ILE A 228 -16.39 3.48 -13.67
CA ILE A 228 -17.26 2.59 -14.45
C ILE A 228 -18.62 3.27 -14.72
N ALA A 229 -19.15 3.94 -13.71
CA ALA A 229 -20.40 4.67 -13.76
C ALA A 229 -20.37 5.82 -12.73
N ALA A 230 -21.39 6.67 -12.73
CA ALA A 230 -21.51 7.76 -11.74
C ALA A 230 -21.49 7.18 -10.31
N GLY A 231 -20.53 7.63 -9.49
CA GLY A 231 -20.34 7.15 -8.12
C GLY A 231 -19.68 5.77 -8.00
N HIS A 232 -19.29 5.11 -9.10
CA HIS A 232 -18.62 3.80 -9.09
C HIS A 232 -17.19 3.92 -9.61
N ARG A 233 -16.22 3.47 -8.81
CA ARG A 233 -14.80 3.47 -9.15
C ARG A 233 -14.17 2.12 -8.88
N LEU A 234 -13.38 1.64 -9.84
CA LEU A 234 -12.49 0.50 -9.67
C LEU A 234 -11.04 0.98 -9.80
N THR A 235 -10.22 0.69 -8.81
CA THR A 235 -8.80 1.03 -8.76
C THR A 235 -7.99 -0.26 -8.76
N LEU A 236 -7.05 -0.35 -9.70
CA LEU A 236 -6.02 -1.38 -9.75
C LEU A 236 -4.68 -0.71 -9.46
N GLY A 237 -3.99 -1.17 -8.42
CA GLY A 237 -2.68 -0.65 -8.04
C GLY A 237 -1.66 -1.78 -7.92
N TYR A 238 -0.48 -1.60 -8.49
CA TYR A 238 0.67 -2.48 -8.31
C TYR A 238 1.87 -1.64 -7.89
N GLN A 239 2.46 -2.01 -6.76
CA GLN A 239 3.64 -1.36 -6.21
C GLN A 239 4.73 -2.41 -6.00
N ALA A 240 5.95 -2.07 -6.42
CA ALA A 240 7.12 -2.90 -6.23
C ALA A 240 8.24 -2.05 -5.63
N VAL A 241 8.97 -2.62 -4.67
CA VAL A 241 10.20 -2.05 -4.15
C VAL A 241 11.25 -3.15 -4.02
N GLN A 242 12.48 -2.82 -4.36
CA GLN A 242 13.67 -3.62 -4.13
C GLN A 242 14.71 -2.74 -3.47
N ASP A 243 15.31 -3.22 -2.38
CA ASP A 243 16.43 -2.60 -1.71
C ASP A 243 17.57 -3.60 -1.60
N GLU A 244 18.79 -3.18 -1.94
CA GLU A 244 19.98 -4.03 -1.91
C GLU A 244 21.20 -3.28 -1.34
N GLY A 245 22.07 -4.02 -0.65
CA GLY A 245 23.33 -3.50 -0.14
C GLY A 245 24.12 -4.53 0.65
N SER A 246 25.43 -4.30 0.77
CA SER A 246 26.29 -5.09 1.66
C SER A 246 26.29 -4.45 3.04
N ARG A 247 25.63 -5.10 4.01
CA ARG A 247 25.32 -4.51 5.30
C ARG A 247 25.51 -5.50 6.43
N TYR A 248 25.65 -5.00 7.64
CA TYR A 248 25.68 -5.85 8.81
C TYR A 248 24.32 -6.54 9.02
N LEU A 249 24.33 -7.78 9.54
CA LEU A 249 23.11 -8.54 9.87
C LEU A 249 22.14 -7.71 10.73
N ARG A 250 22.68 -6.94 11.68
CA ARG A 250 21.98 -6.00 12.54
C ARG A 250 22.43 -4.58 12.17
N PRO A 251 21.82 -3.96 11.14
CA PRO A 251 22.26 -2.67 10.63
C PRO A 251 21.99 -1.50 11.59
N ASN A 252 21.16 -1.71 12.61
CA ASN A 252 20.91 -0.75 13.68
C ASN A 252 21.89 -0.86 14.86
N PHE A 253 22.86 -1.78 14.81
CA PHE A 253 23.91 -1.95 15.82
C PHE A 253 25.28 -1.59 15.24
N TRP A 254 26.19 -1.22 16.13
CA TRP A 254 27.60 -1.02 15.81
C TRP A 254 28.27 -2.34 15.36
N GLN A 255 29.43 -2.22 14.71
CA GLN A 255 30.22 -3.37 14.28
C GLN A 255 30.75 -4.12 15.51
N GLY A 256 30.32 -5.37 15.69
CA GLY A 256 30.72 -6.17 16.85
C GLY A 256 30.67 -7.66 16.58
N GLN A 257 31.07 -8.46 17.58
CA GLN A 257 31.09 -9.91 17.47
C GLN A 257 29.69 -10.45 17.12
N GLY A 258 29.61 -11.27 16.07
CA GLY A 258 28.34 -11.81 15.55
C GLY A 258 27.50 -10.82 14.74
N ASN A 259 28.00 -9.62 14.43
CA ASN A 259 27.38 -8.71 13.46
C ASN A 259 28.16 -8.73 12.14
N SER A 260 28.06 -9.83 11.40
CA SER A 260 28.82 -10.02 10.17
C SER A 260 28.25 -9.20 9.02
N LEU A 261 29.14 -8.73 8.15
CA LEU A 261 28.80 -8.13 6.86
C LEU A 261 28.31 -9.21 5.91
N MET A 262 27.19 -8.98 5.24
CA MET A 262 26.65 -9.87 4.22
C MET A 262 25.89 -9.06 3.17
N PRO A 263 25.84 -9.52 1.91
CA PRO A 263 24.89 -8.98 0.96
C PRO A 263 23.47 -9.23 1.47
N GLN A 264 22.61 -8.22 1.37
CA GLN A 264 21.20 -8.33 1.71
C GLN A 264 20.38 -7.72 0.59
N LYS A 265 19.33 -8.43 0.19
CA LYS A 265 18.35 -7.96 -0.78
C LYS A 265 16.96 -8.16 -0.21
N THR A 266 16.17 -7.08 -0.13
CA THR A 266 14.77 -7.13 0.26
C THR A 266 13.91 -6.70 -0.91
N THR A 267 12.93 -7.51 -1.28
CA THR A 267 11.89 -7.13 -2.27
C THR A 267 10.52 -7.12 -1.62
N ARG A 268 9.64 -6.22 -2.03
CA ARG A 268 8.22 -6.24 -1.66
C ARG A 268 7.37 -5.83 -2.85
N ASP A 269 6.39 -6.67 -3.15
CA ASP A 269 5.37 -6.44 -4.16
C ASP A 269 3.99 -6.41 -3.52
N THR A 270 3.16 -5.47 -3.95
CA THR A 270 1.78 -5.33 -3.48
C THR A 270 0.87 -5.06 -4.65
N LEU A 271 -0.10 -5.95 -4.88
CA LEU A 271 -1.21 -5.77 -5.80
C LEU A 271 -2.47 -5.44 -5.00
N THR A 272 -3.16 -4.37 -5.38
CA THR A 272 -4.42 -3.93 -4.80
C THR A 272 -5.50 -3.82 -5.87
N VAL A 273 -6.70 -4.28 -5.54
CA VAL A 273 -7.91 -4.12 -6.34
C VAL A 273 -8.97 -3.56 -5.41
N THR A 274 -9.37 -2.32 -5.67
CA THR A 274 -10.32 -1.60 -4.82
C THR A 274 -11.51 -1.16 -5.62
N TYR A 275 -12.69 -1.63 -5.25
CA TYR A 275 -13.96 -1.15 -5.77
C TYR A 275 -14.60 -0.23 -4.74
N ARG A 276 -15.00 0.97 -5.17
CA ARG A 276 -15.65 1.97 -4.34
C ARG A 276 -16.95 2.45 -4.98
N TYR A 277 -17.98 2.50 -4.16
CA TYR A 277 -19.27 3.13 -4.44
C TYR A 277 -19.46 4.31 -3.49
N ASP A 278 -19.63 5.51 -4.02
CA ASP A 278 -19.75 6.73 -3.20
C ASP A 278 -21.09 6.85 -2.46
N GLY A 279 -22.02 5.93 -2.69
CA GLY A 279 -23.33 5.95 -2.09
C GLY A 279 -24.29 6.94 -2.76
N THR A 280 -25.55 6.86 -2.36
CA THR A 280 -26.60 7.82 -2.71
C THR A 280 -27.38 8.17 -1.45
N ARG A 281 -28.43 8.98 -1.55
CA ARG A 281 -29.32 9.26 -0.39
C ARG A 281 -29.97 8.00 0.18
N THR A 282 -30.13 6.94 -0.61
CA THR A 282 -30.83 5.71 -0.23
C THR A 282 -29.91 4.51 -0.01
N LEU A 283 -28.73 4.50 -0.62
CA LEU A 283 -27.75 3.42 -0.48
C LEU A 283 -26.46 3.95 0.17
N PRO A 284 -25.93 3.28 1.21
CA PRO A 284 -24.68 3.72 1.84
C PRO A 284 -23.49 3.57 0.88
N ALA A 285 -22.45 4.36 1.13
CA ALA A 285 -21.17 4.17 0.47
C ALA A 285 -20.58 2.80 0.84
N MET A 286 -19.84 2.20 -0.10
CA MET A 286 -19.24 0.89 0.09
C MET A 286 -17.85 0.87 -0.53
N GLU A 287 -16.91 0.21 0.15
CA GLU A 287 -15.59 -0.07 -0.38
C GLU A 287 -15.28 -1.56 -0.20
N LEU A 288 -14.87 -2.21 -1.28
CA LEU A 288 -14.44 -3.59 -1.31
C LEU A 288 -13.02 -3.61 -1.82
N MET A 289 -12.11 -4.20 -1.03
CA MET A 289 -10.70 -4.26 -1.38
C MET A 289 -10.22 -5.69 -1.33
N TRP A 290 -9.56 -6.12 -2.41
CA TRP A 290 -8.74 -7.30 -2.45
C TRP A 290 -7.27 -6.89 -2.58
N LYS A 291 -6.39 -7.63 -1.92
CA LYS A 291 -4.96 -7.35 -1.90
C LYS A 291 -4.16 -8.64 -1.80
N THR A 292 -3.01 -8.69 -2.45
CA THR A 292 -2.04 -9.75 -2.19
C THR A 292 -1.39 -9.52 -0.82
N PRO A 293 -1.01 -10.58 -0.09
CA PRO A 293 -0.05 -10.42 0.99
C PRO A 293 1.20 -9.74 0.43
N ALA A 294 1.77 -8.79 1.17
CA ALA A 294 3.07 -8.23 0.80
C ALA A 294 4.11 -9.37 0.83
N THR A 295 4.48 -9.90 -0.34
CA THR A 295 5.50 -10.95 -0.44
C THR A 295 6.86 -10.30 -0.28
N GLY A 296 7.36 -10.29 0.95
CA GLY A 296 8.71 -9.91 1.28
C GLY A 296 9.67 -11.08 1.05
N ARG A 297 10.59 -11.00 0.09
CA ARG A 297 11.71 -11.95 -0.01
C ARG A 297 12.98 -11.26 0.45
N ALA A 298 13.62 -11.84 1.46
CA ALA A 298 14.94 -11.44 1.90
C ALA A 298 15.93 -12.54 1.48
N ASP A 299 16.83 -12.20 0.56
CA ASP A 299 17.93 -13.08 0.18
C ASP A 299 19.22 -12.58 0.88
N THR A 300 19.98 -13.52 1.44
CA THR A 300 21.28 -13.33 2.10
C THR A 300 22.37 -14.11 1.38
#